data_AF-A0A8J4VTS7-F1
#
_entry.id   AF-A0A8J4VTS7-F1
#
_cell.length_a   1.000
_cell.length_b   1.000
_cell.length_c   1.000
_cell.angle_alpha   90.00
_cell.angle_beta   90.00
_cell.angle_gamma   90.00
#
_symmetry.space_group_name_H-M   'P 1'
#
loop_
_entity.id
_entity.type
_entity.pdbx_description
1 polymer ?
#
loop_
_entity_poly.entity_id
_entity_poly.type
_entity_poly.pdbx_seq_one_letter_code
_entity_poly.pdbx_strand_id
1 'polypeptide(L)'
;MAMSLHKHNFNKIVVKLFLLILLLESTSSLPHTNVSNVNVVSEKEYLNWVKQIGSFKHSLFQKATNKLTPCSTIRVNKNSKLTGNFVTVQKAISSIPVVNNCRVVISISAGIYREKVQIPATMAYITLEGAGADNTIIEWDDTADRIGQTGHPLGTFGSATFAVDAPYFIAKNITFKNIAPSPPSGALGKQAVALRISADTAAFFSCKVIGAQDTLYDHIGRHYFKDCYIEGSVDFIFGNGLSCYKDCHLNAITSSYGALTAQKRHSFLEETGFSFDNCKVTGSGALYLGRAWGTFSRVVFAYTYMDKIITPKGWYDWGDKNREMTVFYGQYKCWGPGADFGGRVSWSRELTAEEAEPFISLGFINGQDWLPNLG
;
A
#
# COMPACT_ATOMS: atom_id res chain seq x y z
N MET A 1 7.43 -36.63 -11.18
CA MET A 1 7.42 -37.21 -9.82
C MET A 1 8.27 -36.37 -8.83
N ALA A 2 8.20 -35.04 -8.88
CA ALA A 2 9.01 -34.13 -8.06
C ALA A 2 8.20 -33.09 -7.24
N MET A 3 6.86 -33.07 -7.36
CA MET A 3 6.00 -32.12 -6.62
C MET A 3 5.50 -32.64 -5.26
N SER A 4 5.76 -33.90 -4.89
CA SER A 4 5.27 -34.49 -3.63
C SER A 4 6.24 -34.29 -2.45
N LEU A 5 7.55 -34.26 -2.70
CA LEU A 5 8.58 -34.17 -1.65
C LEU A 5 8.71 -32.78 -1.00
N HIS A 6 8.38 -31.69 -1.73
CA HIS A 6 8.44 -30.33 -1.19
C HIS A 6 7.27 -29.98 -0.25
N LYS A 7 6.05 -30.45 -0.55
CA LYS A 7 4.89 -30.27 0.34
C LYS A 7 5.09 -30.97 1.69
N HIS A 8 5.77 -32.11 1.70
CA HIS A 8 5.91 -32.92 2.90
C HIS A 8 6.96 -32.36 3.87
N ASN A 9 8.05 -31.77 3.37
CA ASN A 9 9.05 -31.11 4.23
C ASN A 9 8.56 -29.75 4.75
N PHE A 10 7.77 -29.00 3.97
CA PHE A 10 7.21 -27.72 4.40
C PHE A 10 6.16 -27.89 5.52
N ASN A 11 5.26 -28.87 5.40
CA ASN A 11 4.32 -29.21 6.48
C ASN A 11 5.03 -29.65 7.76
N LYS A 12 6.19 -30.34 7.67
CA LYS A 12 6.97 -30.72 8.86
C LYS A 12 7.59 -29.53 9.57
N ILE A 13 7.95 -28.46 8.85
CA ILE A 13 8.52 -27.24 9.43
C ILE A 13 7.41 -26.43 10.11
N VAL A 14 6.25 -26.27 9.46
CA VAL A 14 5.09 -25.56 10.04
C VAL A 14 4.54 -26.26 11.27
N VAL A 15 4.44 -27.59 11.25
CA VAL A 15 4.02 -28.39 12.41
C VAL A 15 5.03 -28.29 13.55
N LYS A 16 6.33 -28.22 13.26
CA LYS A 16 7.37 -27.99 14.27
C LYS A 16 7.30 -26.60 14.88
N LEU A 17 7.05 -25.56 14.07
CA LEU A 17 6.90 -24.18 14.57
C LEU A 17 5.67 -24.05 15.47
N PHE A 18 4.55 -24.69 15.09
CA PHE A 18 3.32 -24.70 15.88
C PHE A 18 3.46 -25.53 17.18
N LEU A 19 4.16 -26.66 17.14
CA LEU A 19 4.49 -27.46 18.32
C LEU A 19 5.46 -26.74 19.26
N LEU A 20 6.39 -25.94 18.74
CA LEU A 20 7.32 -25.15 19.55
C LEU A 20 6.58 -24.03 20.31
N ILE A 21 5.59 -23.39 19.69
CA ILE A 21 4.71 -22.40 20.32
C ILE A 21 3.88 -23.06 21.44
N LEU A 22 3.34 -24.27 21.23
CA LEU A 22 2.61 -25.03 22.26
C LEU A 22 3.50 -25.55 23.40
N LEU A 23 4.78 -25.87 23.11
CA LEU A 23 5.76 -26.27 24.11
C LEU A 23 6.21 -25.10 25.01
N LEU A 24 6.19 -23.87 24.48
CA LEU A 24 6.44 -22.66 25.25
C LEU A 24 5.29 -22.33 26.22
N GLU A 25 4.05 -22.71 25.90
CA GLU A 25 2.88 -22.52 26.78
C GLU A 25 2.79 -23.54 27.95
N SER A 26 3.57 -24.62 27.93
CA SER A 26 3.39 -25.76 28.87
C SER A 26 4.52 -25.99 29.88
N THR A 27 5.53 -25.12 29.98
CA THR A 27 6.65 -25.32 30.92
C THR A 27 6.50 -24.54 32.23
N SER A 28 5.49 -24.91 33.02
CA SER A 28 5.65 -24.85 34.48
C SER A 28 6.32 -26.15 34.94
N SER A 29 7.57 -26.03 35.40
CA SER A 29 8.41 -27.00 36.14
C SER A 29 9.39 -27.94 35.39
N LEU A 30 10.70 -27.63 35.59
CA LEU A 30 11.94 -28.45 35.51
C LEU A 30 12.54 -28.85 34.12
N PRO A 31 13.86 -29.10 34.01
CA PRO A 31 15.03 -28.41 34.57
C PRO A 31 15.86 -27.67 33.48
N HIS A 32 16.85 -26.88 33.90
CA HIS A 32 17.74 -26.07 33.05
C HIS A 32 18.22 -26.76 31.76
N THR A 33 17.56 -26.47 30.64
CA THR A 33 18.07 -26.70 29.29
C THR A 33 18.56 -25.38 28.72
N ASN A 34 19.69 -25.41 28.00
CA ASN A 34 20.44 -24.24 27.53
C ASN A 34 19.54 -23.23 26.77
N VAL A 35 19.11 -22.19 27.50
CA VAL A 35 18.32 -21.05 27.00
C VAL A 35 19.03 -20.37 25.81
N SER A 36 20.36 -20.37 25.79
CA SER A 36 21.18 -19.84 24.69
C SER A 36 20.96 -20.57 23.36
N ASN A 37 20.83 -21.90 23.37
CA ASN A 37 20.67 -22.68 22.14
C ASN A 37 19.24 -22.56 21.57
N VAL A 38 18.22 -22.40 22.42
CA VAL A 38 16.83 -22.21 21.98
C VAL A 38 16.64 -20.84 21.35
N ASN A 39 17.21 -19.79 21.95
CA ASN A 39 17.15 -18.43 21.42
C ASN A 39 17.83 -18.32 20.04
N VAL A 40 19.02 -18.92 19.87
CA VAL A 40 19.76 -18.91 18.61
C VAL A 40 19.04 -19.69 17.50
N VAL A 41 18.36 -20.80 17.83
CA VAL A 41 17.55 -21.56 16.86
C VAL A 41 16.33 -20.74 16.42
N SER A 42 15.65 -20.08 17.36
CA SER A 42 14.49 -19.24 17.05
C SER A 42 14.83 -18.02 16.18
N GLU A 43 15.97 -17.38 16.43
CA GLU A 43 16.45 -16.23 15.65
C GLU A 43 16.83 -16.64 14.23
N LYS A 44 17.51 -17.79 14.08
CA LYS A 44 17.84 -18.34 12.76
C LYS A 44 16.60 -18.74 11.96
N GLU A 45 15.62 -19.39 12.59
CA GLU A 45 14.36 -19.74 11.95
C GLU A 45 13.57 -18.50 11.53
N TYR A 46 13.55 -17.48 12.39
CA TYR A 46 12.93 -16.21 12.10
C TYR A 46 13.65 -15.45 10.95
N LEU A 47 14.98 -15.36 10.96
CA LEU A 47 15.75 -14.77 9.86
C LEU A 47 15.55 -15.54 8.55
N ASN A 48 15.44 -16.87 8.62
CA ASN A 48 15.06 -17.68 7.45
C ASN A 48 13.66 -17.34 6.97
N TRP A 49 12.70 -17.12 7.86
CA TRP A 49 11.34 -16.67 7.51
C TRP A 49 11.37 -15.27 6.88
N VAL A 50 12.10 -14.30 7.44
CA VAL A 50 12.24 -12.95 6.87
C VAL A 50 12.83 -13.02 5.46
N LYS A 51 13.92 -13.78 5.30
CA LYS A 51 14.53 -14.04 4.00
C LYS A 51 13.54 -14.71 3.06
N GLN A 52 12.80 -15.74 3.48
CA GLN A 52 11.79 -16.38 2.62
C GLN A 52 10.73 -15.38 2.19
N ILE A 53 10.16 -14.64 3.13
CA ILE A 53 9.07 -13.69 2.90
C ILE A 53 9.43 -12.60 1.90
N GLY A 54 10.65 -12.08 1.92
CA GLY A 54 11.08 -11.07 0.94
C GLY A 54 11.91 -11.61 -0.24
N SER A 55 12.29 -12.89 -0.25
CA SER A 55 12.94 -13.56 -1.40
C SER A 55 11.99 -14.38 -2.26
N PHE A 56 10.69 -14.44 -1.94
CA PHE A 56 9.74 -15.08 -2.83
C PHE A 56 9.82 -14.43 -4.22
N LYS A 57 10.17 -15.24 -5.22
CA LYS A 57 9.47 -15.14 -6.51
C LYS A 57 8.01 -15.30 -6.16
N HIS A 58 7.30 -14.18 -6.04
CA HIS A 58 5.99 -14.15 -5.44
C HIS A 58 5.10 -15.15 -6.17
N SER A 59 4.77 -16.28 -5.51
CA SER A 59 4.25 -17.47 -6.22
C SER A 59 2.86 -17.23 -6.83
N LEU A 60 2.18 -16.21 -6.33
CA LEU A 60 0.91 -15.69 -6.83
C LEU A 60 1.07 -14.82 -8.08
N PHE A 61 2.23 -14.18 -8.27
CA PHE A 61 2.45 -13.24 -9.36
C PHE A 61 3.35 -13.86 -10.43
N GLN A 62 2.84 -13.89 -11.66
CA GLN A 62 3.63 -14.34 -12.79
C GLN A 62 4.74 -13.32 -13.09
N LYS A 63 5.81 -13.79 -13.75
CA LYS A 63 6.83 -12.91 -14.32
C LYS A 63 6.14 -11.90 -15.23
N ALA A 64 6.30 -10.62 -14.91
CA ALA A 64 5.56 -9.55 -15.53
C ALA A 64 6.54 -8.64 -16.26
N THR A 65 6.51 -8.60 -17.58
CA THR A 65 7.38 -7.72 -18.38
C THR A 65 6.58 -6.53 -18.85
N ASN A 66 6.95 -5.35 -18.37
CA ASN A 66 6.26 -4.11 -18.70
C ASN A 66 6.64 -3.64 -20.12
N LYS A 67 5.65 -3.18 -20.90
CA LYS A 67 5.87 -2.53 -22.21
C LYS A 67 5.92 -1.03 -21.99
N LEU A 68 7.11 -0.43 -22.09
CA LEU A 68 7.31 0.99 -21.80
C LEU A 68 7.20 1.89 -23.03
N THR A 69 7.50 1.38 -24.22
CA THR A 69 7.40 2.15 -25.47
C THR A 69 5.93 2.36 -25.86
N PRO A 70 5.46 3.62 -25.96
CA PRO A 70 4.08 3.90 -26.33
C PRO A 70 3.79 3.54 -27.79
N CYS A 71 2.63 2.93 -28.04
CA CYS A 71 2.07 2.73 -29.39
C CYS A 71 1.23 3.94 -29.84
N SER A 72 0.69 4.72 -28.89
CA SER A 72 -0.09 5.91 -29.18
C SER A 72 -0.08 6.89 -28.01
N THR A 73 -0.42 8.15 -28.32
CA THR A 73 -0.62 9.20 -27.33
C THR A 73 -1.96 9.89 -27.59
N ILE A 74 -2.80 9.93 -26.56
CA ILE A 74 -4.08 10.62 -26.54
C ILE A 74 -3.92 11.88 -25.70
N ARG A 75 -4.46 13.01 -26.18
CA ARG A 75 -4.37 14.29 -25.48
C ARG A 75 -5.71 14.67 -24.85
N VAL A 76 -5.65 15.11 -23.60
CA VAL A 76 -6.77 15.65 -22.85
C VAL A 76 -6.50 17.11 -22.53
N ASN A 77 -7.41 17.99 -22.92
CA ASN A 77 -7.35 19.42 -22.64
C ASN A 77 -8.75 19.97 -22.39
N LYS A 78 -8.92 20.67 -21.26
CA LYS A 78 -10.22 21.24 -20.85
C LYS A 78 -10.74 22.32 -21.81
N ASN A 79 -9.86 22.95 -22.60
CA ASN A 79 -10.24 23.92 -23.62
C ASN A 79 -10.83 23.21 -24.85
N SER A 80 -12.16 23.22 -24.94
CA SER A 80 -12.93 22.63 -26.04
C SER A 80 -12.67 23.25 -27.42
N LYS A 81 -11.97 24.39 -27.49
CA LYS A 81 -11.59 25.04 -28.76
C LYS A 81 -10.37 24.40 -29.42
N LEU A 82 -9.61 23.59 -28.70
CA LEU A 82 -8.45 22.88 -29.26
C LEU A 82 -8.92 21.60 -29.95
N THR A 83 -9.01 21.66 -31.27
CA THR A 83 -9.45 20.53 -32.11
C THR A 83 -8.54 19.32 -31.93
N GLY A 84 -9.13 18.12 -31.92
CA GLY A 84 -8.39 16.85 -31.79
C GLY A 84 -8.09 16.40 -30.35
N ASN A 85 -8.44 17.20 -29.33
CA ASN A 85 -8.27 16.81 -27.92
C ASN A 85 -9.58 16.33 -27.29
N PHE A 86 -9.49 15.39 -26.36
CA PHE A 86 -10.59 15.08 -25.45
C PHE A 86 -10.70 16.15 -24.37
N VAL A 87 -11.92 16.49 -23.96
CA VAL A 87 -12.15 17.48 -22.87
C VAL A 87 -12.26 16.85 -21.48
N THR A 88 -12.39 15.53 -21.41
CA THR A 88 -12.51 14.74 -20.15
C THR A 88 -11.61 13.53 -20.22
N VAL A 89 -11.07 13.13 -19.08
CA VAL A 89 -10.18 11.96 -18.93
C VAL A 89 -10.92 10.67 -19.21
N GLN A 90 -12.14 10.49 -18.69
CA GLN A 90 -12.91 9.26 -18.90
C GLN A 90 -13.22 9.01 -20.37
N LYS A 91 -13.59 10.05 -21.15
CA LYS A 91 -13.83 9.87 -22.61
C LYS A 91 -12.57 9.50 -23.37
N ALA A 92 -11.41 10.02 -22.98
CA ALA A 92 -10.14 9.64 -23.59
C ALA A 92 -9.84 8.16 -23.35
N ILE A 93 -10.01 7.68 -22.11
CA ILE A 93 -9.89 6.27 -21.74
C ILE A 93 -10.89 5.42 -22.53
N SER A 94 -12.17 5.83 -22.59
CA SER A 94 -13.23 5.10 -23.31
C SER A 94 -13.04 5.05 -24.83
N SER A 95 -12.11 5.83 -25.40
CA SER A 95 -11.76 5.78 -26.82
C SER A 95 -10.76 4.65 -27.16
N ILE A 96 -10.11 4.09 -26.14
CA ILE A 96 -9.16 2.99 -26.28
C ILE A 96 -9.94 1.67 -26.43
N PRO A 97 -9.51 0.74 -27.30
CA PRO A 97 -10.11 -0.58 -27.38
C PRO A 97 -10.18 -1.26 -26.01
N VAL A 98 -11.30 -1.95 -25.75
CA VAL A 98 -11.58 -2.62 -24.45
C VAL A 98 -10.45 -3.57 -24.06
N VAL A 99 -9.87 -4.27 -25.05
CA VAL A 99 -8.68 -5.11 -24.88
C VAL A 99 -7.49 -4.33 -25.42
N ASN A 100 -6.61 -3.87 -24.51
CA ASN A 100 -5.43 -3.10 -24.88
C ASN A 100 -4.13 -3.88 -24.60
N ASN A 101 -3.32 -4.01 -25.65
CA ASN A 101 -2.12 -4.86 -25.63
C ASN A 101 -0.82 -4.06 -25.78
N CYS A 102 -0.92 -2.75 -25.93
CA CYS A 102 0.22 -1.85 -26.13
C CYS A 102 0.10 -0.61 -25.26
N ARG A 103 1.23 0.05 -25.00
CA ARG A 103 1.28 1.18 -24.08
C ARG A 103 0.61 2.41 -24.69
N VAL A 104 -0.49 2.88 -24.09
CA VAL A 104 -1.15 4.13 -24.50
C VAL A 104 -0.86 5.20 -23.46
N VAL A 105 -0.34 6.33 -23.90
CA VAL A 105 -0.11 7.50 -23.05
C VAL A 105 -1.29 8.45 -23.16
N ILE A 106 -1.92 8.78 -22.04
CA ILE A 106 -2.95 9.79 -21.92
C ILE A 106 -2.29 11.03 -21.30
N SER A 107 -1.94 11.98 -22.16
CA SER A 107 -1.30 13.24 -21.77
C SER A 107 -2.38 14.27 -21.41
N ILE A 108 -2.38 14.71 -20.16
CA ILE A 108 -3.43 15.56 -19.58
C ILE A 108 -2.83 16.94 -19.30
N SER A 109 -3.41 17.97 -19.94
CA SER A 109 -3.00 19.36 -19.75
C SER A 109 -3.29 19.85 -18.32
N ALA A 110 -2.72 20.99 -17.94
CA ALA A 110 -3.05 21.63 -16.67
C ALA A 110 -4.57 21.94 -16.59
N GLY A 111 -5.15 21.69 -15.42
CA GLY A 111 -6.54 21.94 -15.11
C GLY A 111 -7.07 21.07 -13.99
N ILE A 112 -8.22 21.49 -13.43
CA ILE A 112 -9.03 20.68 -12.52
C ILE A 112 -10.08 19.95 -13.36
N TYR A 113 -10.05 18.62 -13.33
CA TYR A 113 -10.94 17.70 -14.00
C TYR A 113 -11.87 17.09 -12.96
N ARG A 114 -13.08 17.66 -12.84
CA ARG A 114 -14.09 17.19 -11.89
C ARG A 114 -14.90 16.07 -12.51
N GLU A 115 -14.42 14.85 -12.38
CA GLU A 115 -15.03 13.64 -12.94
C GLU A 115 -14.59 12.40 -12.15
N LYS A 116 -15.44 11.37 -12.15
CA LYS A 116 -15.01 10.02 -11.75
C LYS A 116 -14.39 9.32 -12.94
N VAL A 117 -13.29 8.62 -12.68
CA VAL A 117 -12.58 7.88 -13.73
C VAL A 117 -12.36 6.43 -13.30
N GLN A 118 -12.65 5.51 -14.20
CA GLN A 118 -12.36 4.09 -14.03
C GLN A 118 -11.63 3.53 -15.25
N ILE A 119 -10.53 2.82 -15.01
CA ILE A 119 -9.82 2.04 -16.02
C ILE A 119 -10.13 0.56 -15.78
N PRO A 120 -10.85 -0.10 -16.70
CA PRO A 120 -11.28 -1.49 -16.53
C PRO A 120 -10.11 -2.47 -16.66
N ALA A 121 -10.22 -3.64 -16.03
CA ALA A 121 -9.15 -4.64 -15.97
C ALA A 121 -8.63 -5.14 -17.33
N THR A 122 -9.44 -5.06 -18.38
CA THR A 122 -9.07 -5.46 -19.75
C THR A 122 -8.17 -4.46 -20.46
N MET A 123 -8.02 -3.24 -19.92
CA MET A 123 -7.31 -2.13 -20.55
C MET A 123 -5.91 -1.95 -19.96
N ALA A 124 -5.07 -2.97 -20.11
CA ALA A 124 -3.69 -2.97 -19.61
C ALA A 124 -2.82 -1.88 -20.27
N TYR A 125 -1.65 -1.60 -19.68
CA TYR A 125 -0.62 -0.73 -20.26
C TYR A 125 -1.04 0.74 -20.49
N ILE A 126 -1.87 1.32 -19.61
CA ILE A 126 -2.18 2.76 -19.65
C ILE A 126 -1.14 3.56 -18.87
N THR A 127 -0.70 4.68 -19.45
CA THR A 127 0.06 5.72 -18.74
C THR A 127 -0.77 6.99 -18.68
N LEU A 128 -0.99 7.52 -17.49
CA LEU A 128 -1.48 8.88 -17.27
C LEU A 128 -0.30 9.81 -17.02
N GLU A 129 -0.21 10.91 -17.76
CA GLU A 129 0.84 11.90 -17.61
C GLU A 129 0.23 13.30 -17.52
N GLY A 130 0.29 13.91 -16.34
CA GLY A 130 -0.14 15.28 -16.11
C GLY A 130 0.94 16.31 -16.43
N ALA A 131 0.54 17.58 -16.53
CA ALA A 131 1.43 18.72 -16.75
C ALA A 131 2.14 19.21 -15.46
N GLY A 132 2.18 18.37 -14.42
CA GLY A 132 2.65 18.70 -13.08
C GLY A 132 1.57 18.41 -12.04
N ALA A 133 1.96 17.79 -10.92
CA ALA A 133 0.98 17.32 -9.93
C ALA A 133 0.19 18.47 -9.27
N ASP A 134 0.79 19.65 -9.14
CA ASP A 134 0.10 20.85 -8.67
C ASP A 134 -0.83 21.49 -9.71
N ASN A 135 -0.67 21.14 -10.99
CA ASN A 135 -1.37 21.78 -12.10
C ASN A 135 -2.43 20.89 -12.74
N THR A 136 -2.33 19.57 -12.64
CA THR A 136 -3.28 18.61 -13.20
C THR A 136 -3.93 17.81 -12.08
N ILE A 137 -5.22 18.06 -11.83
CA ILE A 137 -5.96 17.51 -10.69
C ILE A 137 -7.21 16.81 -11.21
N ILE A 138 -7.40 15.53 -10.88
CA ILE A 138 -8.68 14.82 -11.05
C ILE A 138 -9.35 14.76 -9.68
N GLU A 139 -10.57 15.30 -9.58
CA GLU A 139 -11.28 15.39 -8.31
C GLU A 139 -12.75 14.95 -8.36
N TRP A 140 -13.22 14.40 -7.25
CA TRP A 140 -14.62 14.10 -6.99
C TRP A 140 -14.92 14.18 -5.48
N ASP A 141 -16.13 13.84 -5.04
CA ASP A 141 -16.61 14.05 -3.66
C ASP A 141 -17.48 12.92 -3.10
N ASP A 142 -17.38 11.72 -3.66
CA ASP A 142 -18.16 10.58 -3.16
C ASP A 142 -17.66 10.11 -1.80
N THR A 143 -18.59 9.90 -0.88
CA THR A 143 -18.42 9.13 0.35
C THR A 143 -19.02 7.74 0.19
N ALA A 144 -18.66 6.81 1.08
CA ALA A 144 -19.18 5.45 1.08
C ALA A 144 -20.70 5.37 1.26
N ASP A 145 -21.32 6.30 1.97
CA ASP A 145 -22.76 6.39 2.18
C ASP A 145 -23.54 7.07 1.04
N ARG A 146 -22.84 7.67 0.05
CA ARG A 146 -23.52 8.27 -1.10
C ARG A 146 -24.30 7.19 -1.84
N ILE A 147 -25.57 7.49 -2.15
CA ILE A 147 -26.43 6.57 -2.91
C ILE A 147 -25.98 6.55 -4.37
N GLY A 148 -25.62 5.36 -4.86
CA GLY A 148 -25.25 5.11 -6.25
C GLY A 148 -26.47 4.94 -7.16
N GLN A 149 -26.20 4.69 -8.45
CA GLN A 149 -27.24 4.50 -9.47
C GLN A 149 -28.17 3.31 -9.21
N THR A 150 -27.71 2.32 -8.44
CA THR A 150 -28.48 1.12 -8.06
C THR A 150 -29.43 1.36 -6.89
N GLY A 151 -29.48 2.57 -6.32
CA GLY A 151 -30.28 2.89 -5.13
C GLY A 151 -29.65 2.45 -3.81
N HIS A 152 -28.45 1.86 -3.84
CA HIS A 152 -27.69 1.44 -2.65
C HIS A 152 -26.48 2.36 -2.39
N PRO A 153 -26.00 2.45 -1.14
CA PRO A 153 -24.73 3.12 -0.85
C PRO A 153 -23.58 2.57 -1.71
N LEU A 154 -22.71 3.46 -2.19
CA LEU A 154 -21.53 3.08 -2.99
C LEU A 154 -20.56 2.17 -2.24
N GLY A 155 -20.51 2.30 -0.91
CA GLY A 155 -19.47 1.72 -0.07
C GLY A 155 -18.10 2.36 -0.32
N THR A 156 -17.13 2.03 0.51
CA THR A 156 -15.75 2.54 0.38
C THR A 156 -15.18 2.27 -1.01
N PHE A 157 -15.40 1.06 -1.54
CA PHE A 157 -14.91 0.66 -2.87
C PHE A 157 -15.46 1.56 -3.99
N GLY A 158 -16.77 1.88 -3.96
CA GLY A 158 -17.43 2.70 -4.97
C GLY A 158 -17.18 4.19 -4.82
N SER A 159 -16.68 4.65 -3.67
CA SER A 159 -16.40 6.08 -3.41
C SER A 159 -15.19 6.65 -4.16
N ALA A 160 -14.37 5.79 -4.78
CA ALA A 160 -13.13 6.19 -5.45
C ALA A 160 -13.36 7.27 -6.53
N THR A 161 -12.62 8.38 -6.42
CA THR A 161 -12.52 9.40 -7.49
C THR A 161 -11.87 8.80 -8.74
N PHE A 162 -10.74 8.12 -8.54
CA PHE A 162 -10.01 7.44 -9.59
C PHE A 162 -9.84 5.95 -9.25
N ALA A 163 -10.26 5.06 -10.14
CA ALA A 163 -10.19 3.61 -9.98
C ALA A 163 -9.35 2.97 -11.08
N VAL A 164 -8.29 2.25 -10.70
CA VAL A 164 -7.44 1.47 -11.60
C VAL A 164 -7.69 -0.01 -11.34
N ASP A 165 -8.29 -0.71 -12.30
CA ASP A 165 -8.40 -2.18 -12.28
C ASP A 165 -7.43 -2.83 -13.30
N ALA A 166 -6.73 -2.02 -14.10
CA ALA A 166 -5.89 -2.47 -15.21
C ALA A 166 -4.41 -2.68 -14.83
N PRO A 167 -3.79 -3.81 -15.21
CA PRO A 167 -2.39 -4.08 -14.90
C PRO A 167 -1.43 -3.23 -15.73
N TYR A 168 -0.20 -3.12 -15.23
CA TYR A 168 0.89 -2.31 -15.81
C TYR A 168 0.56 -0.83 -15.92
N PHE A 169 -0.35 -0.32 -15.09
CA PHE A 169 -0.73 1.08 -15.07
C PHE A 169 0.43 1.97 -14.59
N ILE A 170 0.59 3.14 -15.20
CA ILE A 170 1.57 4.15 -14.77
C ILE A 170 0.86 5.49 -14.61
N ALA A 171 1.12 6.22 -13.53
CA ALA A 171 0.76 7.63 -13.41
C ALA A 171 1.98 8.49 -13.11
N LYS A 172 2.07 9.65 -13.75
CA LYS A 172 3.13 10.64 -13.55
C LYS A 172 2.55 12.04 -13.40
N ASN A 173 3.11 12.81 -12.45
CA ASN A 173 2.90 14.26 -12.37
C ASN A 173 1.41 14.68 -12.34
N ILE A 174 0.58 13.96 -11.58
CA ILE A 174 -0.87 14.20 -11.52
C ILE A 174 -1.39 14.04 -10.08
N THR A 175 -2.45 14.77 -9.74
CA THR A 175 -3.14 14.66 -8.45
C THR A 175 -4.47 13.91 -8.60
N PHE A 176 -4.70 12.94 -7.72
CA PHE A 176 -6.00 12.32 -7.49
C PHE A 176 -6.55 12.82 -6.15
N LYS A 177 -7.76 13.38 -6.16
CA LYS A 177 -8.30 14.05 -4.98
C LYS A 177 -9.76 13.69 -4.70
N ASN A 178 -10.06 13.28 -3.49
CA ASN A 178 -11.44 13.28 -2.98
C ASN A 178 -11.62 14.50 -2.08
N ILE A 179 -12.58 15.37 -2.41
CA ILE A 179 -12.83 16.62 -1.68
C ILE A 179 -13.91 16.50 -0.61
N ALA A 180 -14.41 15.30 -0.33
CA ALA A 180 -15.34 15.09 0.78
C ALA A 180 -14.72 15.61 2.09
N PRO A 181 -15.50 16.29 2.95
CA PRO A 181 -14.98 16.87 4.18
C PRO A 181 -14.49 15.77 5.13
N SER A 182 -13.46 16.10 5.92
CA SER A 182 -12.99 15.19 6.97
C SER A 182 -14.12 14.89 7.96
N PRO A 183 -14.45 13.61 8.19
CA PRO A 183 -15.58 13.27 9.04
C PRO A 183 -15.25 13.46 10.53
N PRO A 184 -16.28 13.71 11.38
CA PRO A 184 -16.14 13.57 12.82
C PRO A 184 -15.67 12.16 13.21
N SER A 185 -14.93 12.05 14.32
CA SER A 185 -14.49 10.76 14.83
C SER A 185 -15.68 9.82 15.08
N GLY A 186 -15.62 8.60 14.53
CA GLY A 186 -16.66 7.58 14.68
C GLY A 186 -17.85 7.71 13.71
N ALA A 187 -17.84 8.68 12.79
CA ALA A 187 -18.88 8.78 11.78
C ALA A 187 -18.93 7.54 10.88
N LEU A 188 -20.14 7.02 10.64
CA LEU A 188 -20.36 5.86 9.79
C LEU A 188 -20.51 6.28 8.32
N GLY A 189 -19.93 5.49 7.41
CA GLY A 189 -20.13 5.66 5.97
C GLY A 189 -19.43 6.88 5.34
N LYS A 190 -18.52 7.54 6.05
CA LYS A 190 -17.84 8.76 5.58
C LYS A 190 -16.47 8.52 4.95
N GLN A 191 -16.07 7.26 4.75
CA GLN A 191 -14.89 6.91 3.96
C GLN A 191 -14.99 7.53 2.57
N ALA A 192 -13.91 8.10 2.06
CA ALA A 192 -13.92 8.85 0.80
C ALA A 192 -12.61 8.66 0.03
N VAL A 193 -12.60 7.69 -0.88
CA VAL A 193 -11.41 7.26 -1.60
C VAL A 193 -11.04 8.25 -2.71
N ALA A 194 -9.79 8.69 -2.75
CA ALA A 194 -9.24 9.50 -3.84
C ALA A 194 -8.70 8.61 -4.97
N LEU A 195 -7.94 7.57 -4.61
CA LEU A 195 -7.37 6.62 -5.55
C LEU A 195 -7.57 5.19 -5.06
N ARG A 196 -8.13 4.33 -5.91
CA ARG A 196 -8.23 2.89 -5.68
C ARG A 196 -7.43 2.12 -6.73
N ILE A 197 -6.65 1.14 -6.30
CA ILE A 197 -5.80 0.34 -7.18
C ILE A 197 -6.06 -1.15 -6.90
N SER A 198 -6.69 -1.81 -7.87
CA SER A 198 -6.96 -3.25 -7.90
C SER A 198 -6.26 -3.87 -9.11
N ALA A 199 -4.96 -3.69 -9.23
CA ALA A 199 -4.21 -4.01 -10.45
C ALA A 199 -2.79 -4.47 -10.15
N ASP A 200 -2.29 -5.46 -10.87
CA ASP A 200 -0.89 -5.86 -10.69
C ASP A 200 0.06 -4.91 -11.44
N THR A 201 1.24 -4.65 -10.86
CA THR A 201 2.34 -3.86 -11.43
C THR A 201 2.00 -2.39 -11.75
N ALA A 202 1.29 -1.71 -10.85
CA ALA A 202 0.99 -0.28 -11.00
C ALA A 202 2.11 0.61 -10.41
N ALA A 203 2.52 1.66 -11.13
CA ALA A 203 3.56 2.58 -10.68
C ALA A 203 3.12 4.04 -10.71
N PHE A 204 3.54 4.81 -9.71
CA PHE A 204 3.18 6.22 -9.51
C PHE A 204 4.46 7.04 -9.26
N PHE A 205 4.67 8.10 -10.03
CA PHE A 205 5.85 8.95 -9.95
C PHE A 205 5.45 10.41 -9.79
N SER A 206 5.89 11.04 -8.71
CA SER A 206 5.62 12.47 -8.46
C SER A 206 4.12 12.81 -8.52
N CYS A 207 3.28 11.89 -8.03
CA CYS A 207 1.83 12.07 -7.95
C CYS A 207 1.42 12.61 -6.57
N LYS A 208 0.22 13.20 -6.48
CA LYS A 208 -0.42 13.46 -5.18
C LYS A 208 -1.70 12.66 -5.03
N VAL A 209 -1.94 12.12 -3.85
CA VAL A 209 -3.20 11.45 -3.48
C VAL A 209 -3.74 12.15 -2.24
N ILE A 210 -4.85 12.87 -2.39
CA ILE A 210 -5.34 13.81 -1.37
C ILE A 210 -6.77 13.46 -0.98
N GLY A 211 -7.01 13.31 0.32
CA GLY A 211 -8.33 13.06 0.88
C GLY A 211 -8.31 13.22 2.40
N ALA A 212 -9.28 12.59 3.07
CA ALA A 212 -9.33 12.52 4.53
C ALA A 212 -9.28 11.06 4.99
N GLN A 213 -10.43 10.49 5.38
CA GLN A 213 -10.53 9.08 5.74
C GLN A 213 -10.51 8.20 4.49
N ASP A 214 -9.72 7.12 4.52
CA ASP A 214 -9.60 6.12 3.45
C ASP A 214 -9.12 6.71 2.11
N THR A 215 -8.11 7.58 2.13
CA THR A 215 -7.65 8.34 0.95
C THR A 215 -7.11 7.45 -0.20
N LEU A 216 -6.15 6.59 0.09
CA LEU A 216 -5.53 5.68 -0.86
C LEU A 216 -5.95 4.24 -0.55
N TYR A 217 -6.83 3.69 -1.38
CA TYR A 217 -7.22 2.30 -1.32
C TYR A 217 -6.26 1.44 -2.17
N ASP A 218 -5.12 1.12 -1.57
CA ASP A 218 -4.10 0.20 -2.05
C ASP A 218 -4.60 -1.26 -1.93
N HIS A 219 -5.58 -1.60 -2.78
CA HIS A 219 -6.48 -2.72 -2.57
C HIS A 219 -5.81 -4.08 -2.80
N ILE A 220 -5.32 -4.35 -4.01
CA ILE A 220 -4.68 -5.63 -4.36
C ILE A 220 -3.77 -5.49 -5.58
N GLY A 221 -2.63 -6.16 -5.55
CA GLY A 221 -1.61 -6.14 -6.61
C GLY A 221 -0.24 -5.70 -6.10
N ARG A 222 0.76 -5.68 -7.00
CA ARG A 222 2.08 -5.10 -6.72
C ARG A 222 2.13 -3.65 -7.13
N HIS A 223 2.47 -2.75 -6.20
CA HIS A 223 2.48 -1.32 -6.48
C HIS A 223 3.79 -0.64 -6.08
N TYR A 224 4.14 0.41 -6.80
CA TYR A 224 5.30 1.24 -6.54
C TYR A 224 4.94 2.72 -6.56
N PHE A 225 5.22 3.41 -5.46
CA PHE A 225 5.05 4.86 -5.35
C PHE A 225 6.41 5.48 -5.13
N LYS A 226 6.81 6.40 -6.00
CA LYS A 226 8.09 7.12 -5.89
C LYS A 226 7.86 8.62 -5.92
N ASP A 227 8.49 9.34 -5.00
CA ASP A 227 8.41 10.81 -4.89
C ASP A 227 6.96 11.32 -4.79
N CYS A 228 6.05 10.54 -4.20
CA CYS A 228 4.63 10.89 -4.13
C CYS A 228 4.30 11.64 -2.83
N TYR A 229 3.26 12.47 -2.89
CA TYR A 229 2.64 13.09 -1.72
C TYR A 229 1.31 12.40 -1.43
N ILE A 230 1.10 11.94 -0.19
CA ILE A 230 -0.15 11.28 0.21
C ILE A 230 -0.64 11.95 1.49
N GLU A 231 -1.88 12.44 1.47
CA GLU A 231 -2.48 13.18 2.58
C GLU A 231 -3.80 12.58 3.03
N GLY A 232 -3.99 12.43 4.34
CA GLY A 232 -5.28 12.03 4.90
C GLY A 232 -5.32 12.00 6.42
N SER A 233 -6.35 11.38 6.99
CA SER A 233 -6.59 11.37 8.44
C SER A 233 -6.62 9.97 9.04
N VAL A 234 -7.73 9.24 8.86
CA VAL A 234 -7.92 7.88 9.38
C VAL A 234 -7.71 6.87 8.27
N ASP A 235 -6.86 5.87 8.54
CA ASP A 235 -6.58 4.74 7.66
C ASP A 235 -6.26 5.17 6.21
N PHE A 236 -5.52 6.28 6.06
CA PHE A 236 -5.47 6.97 4.77
C PHE A 236 -4.63 6.26 3.70
N ILE A 237 -3.85 5.24 4.08
CA ILE A 237 -3.29 4.22 3.18
C ILE A 237 -3.75 2.84 3.67
N PHE A 238 -4.65 2.19 2.93
CA PHE A 238 -5.27 0.95 3.40
C PHE A 238 -5.51 -0.06 2.29
N GLY A 239 -5.65 -1.34 2.66
CA GLY A 239 -5.89 -2.44 1.73
C GLY A 239 -4.90 -3.59 1.88
N ASN A 240 -4.82 -4.47 0.88
CA ASN A 240 -4.01 -5.68 0.90
C ASN A 240 -2.97 -5.71 -0.24
N GLY A 241 -2.53 -4.56 -0.72
CA GLY A 241 -1.44 -4.46 -1.71
C GLY A 241 -0.11 -5.03 -1.21
N LEU A 242 0.74 -5.37 -2.17
CA LEU A 242 2.16 -5.63 -2.00
C LEU A 242 2.93 -4.42 -2.53
N SER A 243 3.20 -3.46 -1.65
CA SER A 243 3.48 -2.09 -2.09
C SER A 243 4.74 -1.52 -1.45
N CYS A 244 5.55 -0.89 -2.29
CA CYS A 244 6.70 -0.11 -1.86
C CYS A 244 6.44 1.38 -2.12
N TYR A 245 6.60 2.16 -1.05
CA TYR A 245 6.53 3.62 -1.03
C TYR A 245 7.94 4.13 -0.79
N LYS A 246 8.55 4.74 -1.81
CA LYS A 246 9.93 5.22 -1.78
C LYS A 246 9.97 6.73 -1.92
N ASP A 247 10.74 7.40 -1.07
CA ASP A 247 10.95 8.86 -1.16
C ASP A 247 9.63 9.66 -1.08
N CYS A 248 8.60 9.10 -0.43
CA CYS A 248 7.27 9.71 -0.37
C CYS A 248 7.11 10.64 0.85
N HIS A 249 6.27 11.65 0.71
CA HIS A 249 5.83 12.51 1.80
C HIS A 249 4.40 12.15 2.20
N LEU A 250 4.23 11.68 3.44
CA LEU A 250 3.01 11.22 4.05
C LEU A 250 2.54 12.29 5.05
N ASN A 251 1.45 12.98 4.77
CA ASN A 251 0.97 14.11 5.56
C ASN A 251 -0.37 13.83 6.24
N ALA A 252 -0.39 13.85 7.57
CA ALA A 252 -1.61 13.67 8.34
C ALA A 252 -2.35 14.99 8.56
N ILE A 253 -3.68 14.99 8.37
CA ILE A 253 -4.56 16.16 8.57
C ILE A 253 -5.66 15.90 9.60
N THR A 254 -5.30 15.34 10.75
CA THR A 254 -6.24 15.10 11.86
C THR A 254 -6.15 16.19 12.92
N SER A 255 -7.30 16.51 13.53
CA SER A 255 -7.40 17.39 14.70
C SER A 255 -7.38 16.64 16.03
N SER A 256 -7.55 15.31 16.00
CA SER A 256 -7.57 14.44 17.16
C SER A 256 -6.63 13.27 16.95
N TYR A 257 -7.17 12.11 16.57
CA TYR A 257 -6.42 10.89 16.27
C TYR A 257 -6.58 10.51 14.81
N GLY A 258 -5.56 9.88 14.25
CA GLY A 258 -5.54 9.33 12.90
C GLY A 258 -4.72 8.06 12.84
N ALA A 259 -4.70 7.45 11.66
CA ALA A 259 -3.86 6.31 11.38
C ALA A 259 -3.33 6.42 9.95
N LEU A 260 -2.02 6.28 9.80
CA LEU A 260 -1.36 6.32 8.50
C LEU A 260 -1.77 5.10 7.69
N THR A 261 -1.63 3.91 8.27
CA THR A 261 -1.93 2.65 7.58
C THR A 261 -3.05 1.83 8.22
N ALA A 262 -3.78 1.11 7.37
CA ALA A 262 -4.63 0.00 7.77
C ALA A 262 -4.45 -1.17 6.79
N GLN A 263 -3.40 -1.97 7.01
CA GLN A 263 -3.05 -3.06 6.10
C GLN A 263 -3.85 -4.34 6.43
N LYS A 264 -4.38 -5.01 5.39
CA LYS A 264 -5.43 -6.04 5.46
C LYS A 264 -4.97 -7.48 5.14
N ARG A 265 -3.71 -7.81 5.38
CA ARG A 265 -3.23 -9.19 5.20
C ARG A 265 -3.91 -10.13 6.20
N HIS A 266 -4.46 -11.23 5.71
CA HIS A 266 -5.31 -12.13 6.51
C HIS A 266 -4.67 -13.47 6.87
N SER A 267 -3.54 -13.82 6.25
CA SER A 267 -2.86 -15.09 6.51
C SER A 267 -1.34 -14.97 6.39
N PHE A 268 -0.62 -15.86 7.07
CA PHE A 268 0.83 -15.97 6.93
C PHE A 268 1.27 -16.42 5.53
N LEU A 269 0.37 -17.04 4.76
CA LEU A 269 0.60 -17.51 3.39
C LEU A 269 0.54 -16.38 2.35
N GLU A 270 -0.14 -15.27 2.67
CA GLU A 270 -0.12 -14.08 1.82
C GLU A 270 1.24 -13.41 1.90
N GLU A 271 1.72 -12.90 0.77
CA GLU A 271 3.00 -12.20 0.66
C GLU A 271 2.83 -10.68 0.63
N THR A 272 1.62 -10.16 0.89
CA THR A 272 1.26 -8.74 0.83
C THR A 272 1.81 -7.93 2.00
N GLY A 273 1.81 -6.61 1.90
CA GLY A 273 2.37 -5.73 2.93
C GLY A 273 2.74 -4.36 2.38
N PHE A 274 2.89 -3.40 3.28
CA PHE A 274 3.34 -2.06 2.92
C PHE A 274 4.76 -1.83 3.44
N SER A 275 5.66 -1.38 2.56
CA SER A 275 7.00 -0.97 2.92
C SER A 275 7.23 0.49 2.56
N PHE A 276 7.62 1.28 3.55
CA PHE A 276 7.94 2.71 3.41
C PHE A 276 9.45 2.88 3.58
N ASP A 277 10.13 3.22 2.50
CA ASP A 277 11.58 3.39 2.44
C ASP A 277 11.93 4.86 2.16
N ASN A 278 12.75 5.45 3.01
CA ASN A 278 13.21 6.84 2.90
C ASN A 278 12.05 7.87 2.78
N CYS A 279 10.96 7.63 3.50
CA CYS A 279 9.79 8.52 3.48
C CYS A 279 9.88 9.62 4.54
N LYS A 280 8.93 10.55 4.50
CA LYS A 280 8.71 11.57 5.53
C LYS A 280 7.28 11.54 6.03
N VAL A 281 7.08 11.42 7.34
CA VAL A 281 5.77 11.52 7.99
C VAL A 281 5.68 12.82 8.77
N THR A 282 4.73 13.68 8.39
CA THR A 282 4.44 14.96 9.05
C THR A 282 2.94 15.16 9.21
N GLY A 283 2.53 16.31 9.75
CA GLY A 283 1.15 16.74 9.74
C GLY A 283 0.70 17.29 11.07
N SER A 284 -0.57 17.06 11.40
CA SER A 284 -1.21 17.52 12.63
C SER A 284 -1.87 16.39 13.42
N GLY A 285 -2.14 16.66 14.71
CA GLY A 285 -2.83 15.77 15.63
C GLY A 285 -1.97 14.59 16.09
N ALA A 286 -2.61 13.53 16.59
CA ALA A 286 -1.97 12.31 17.06
C ALA A 286 -2.16 11.18 16.05
N LEU A 287 -1.05 10.57 15.61
CA LEU A 287 -1.06 9.61 14.51
C LEU A 287 -0.52 8.25 14.96
N TYR A 288 -1.27 7.18 14.67
CA TYR A 288 -0.71 5.83 14.64
C TYR A 288 -0.01 5.61 13.28
N LEU A 289 1.17 5.00 13.29
CA LEU A 289 1.85 4.49 12.09
C LEU A 289 0.98 3.46 11.36
N GLY A 290 0.21 2.67 12.11
CA GLY A 290 -0.72 1.73 11.52
C GLY A 290 -1.65 1.08 12.52
N ARG A 291 -2.77 0.56 11.99
CA ARG A 291 -3.71 -0.27 12.72
C ARG A 291 -3.94 -1.58 11.98
N ALA A 292 -4.00 -2.68 12.71
CA ALA A 292 -4.04 -4.02 12.13
C ALA A 292 -5.40 -4.39 11.58
N TRP A 293 -5.84 -3.83 10.44
CA TRP A 293 -7.14 -4.19 9.85
C TRP A 293 -7.25 -5.69 9.55
N GLY A 294 -6.18 -6.28 8.99
CA GLY A 294 -6.03 -7.72 8.82
C GLY A 294 -5.34 -8.39 10.02
N THR A 295 -5.64 -9.66 10.26
CA THR A 295 -5.07 -10.43 11.38
C THR A 295 -3.57 -10.71 11.23
N PHE A 296 -3.04 -10.68 10.02
CA PHE A 296 -1.60 -10.84 9.72
C PHE A 296 -1.01 -9.56 9.10
N SER A 297 -1.58 -8.40 9.49
CA SER A 297 -1.20 -7.08 8.98
C SER A 297 0.31 -6.89 8.98
N ARG A 298 0.85 -6.36 7.87
CA ARG A 298 2.29 -6.19 7.71
C ARG A 298 2.65 -4.81 7.17
N VAL A 299 3.42 -4.07 7.96
CA VAL A 299 3.87 -2.71 7.65
C VAL A 299 5.30 -2.51 8.15
N VAL A 300 6.18 -2.01 7.29
CA VAL A 300 7.57 -1.69 7.63
C VAL A 300 7.86 -0.24 7.28
N PHE A 301 8.46 0.49 8.21
CA PHE A 301 9.05 1.81 7.97
C PHE A 301 10.56 1.70 8.09
N ALA A 302 11.29 2.15 7.08
CA ALA A 302 12.74 2.17 7.06
C ALA A 302 13.25 3.55 6.62
N TYR A 303 14.31 4.02 7.26
CA TYR A 303 14.95 5.31 6.98
C TYR A 303 13.97 6.50 6.93
N THR A 304 12.83 6.38 7.62
CA THR A 304 11.72 7.31 7.50
C THR A 304 11.80 8.37 8.59
N TYR A 305 11.69 9.64 8.20
CA TYR A 305 11.53 10.73 9.15
C TYR A 305 10.12 10.67 9.77
N MET A 306 10.02 10.78 11.09
CA MET A 306 8.76 10.83 11.82
C MET A 306 8.69 12.08 12.69
N ASP A 307 7.75 12.97 12.38
CA ASP A 307 7.47 14.15 13.20
C ASP A 307 6.80 13.77 14.54
N LYS A 308 6.75 14.71 15.49
CA LYS A 308 6.26 14.52 16.87
C LYS A 308 4.79 14.14 16.99
N ILE A 309 4.07 14.07 15.86
CA ILE A 309 2.67 13.67 15.80
C ILE A 309 2.49 12.17 16.00
N ILE A 310 3.55 11.36 15.83
CA ILE A 310 3.45 9.91 16.04
C ILE A 310 3.22 9.62 17.52
N THR A 311 2.16 8.87 17.82
CA THR A 311 1.87 8.45 19.19
C THR A 311 3.01 7.57 19.72
N PRO A 312 3.37 7.64 21.02
CA PRO A 312 4.45 6.81 21.57
C PRO A 312 4.26 5.31 21.29
N LYS A 313 3.03 4.81 21.46
CA LYS A 313 2.65 3.42 21.15
C LYS A 313 2.93 3.05 19.68
N GLY A 314 2.80 3.99 18.76
CA GLY A 314 3.03 3.85 17.33
C GLY A 314 1.97 3.04 16.59
N TRP A 315 1.47 1.96 17.17
CA TRP A 315 0.60 0.99 16.50
C TRP A 315 -0.65 0.65 17.32
N TYR A 316 -1.67 0.14 16.63
CA TYR A 316 -2.91 -0.34 17.25
C TYR A 316 -3.30 -1.72 16.71
N ASP A 317 -3.62 -2.63 17.60
CA ASP A 317 -3.98 -4.04 17.34
C ASP A 317 -5.42 -4.22 16.86
N TRP A 318 -6.12 -3.12 16.53
CA TRP A 318 -7.54 -3.13 16.19
C TRP A 318 -8.46 -3.53 17.36
N GLY A 319 -7.97 -3.49 18.60
CA GLY A 319 -8.71 -3.91 19.79
C GLY A 319 -8.78 -5.43 19.97
N ASP A 320 -7.90 -6.18 19.29
CA ASP A 320 -7.86 -7.64 19.29
C ASP A 320 -6.43 -8.12 19.57
N LYS A 321 -6.17 -8.48 20.83
CA LYS A 321 -4.85 -8.92 21.31
C LYS A 321 -4.31 -10.14 20.56
N ASN A 322 -5.15 -10.95 19.92
CA ASN A 322 -4.67 -12.09 19.15
C ASN A 322 -3.80 -11.66 17.96
N ARG A 323 -4.01 -10.43 17.45
CA ARG A 323 -3.24 -9.87 16.34
C ARG A 323 -1.80 -9.56 16.74
N GLU A 324 -1.54 -9.27 18.02
CA GLU A 324 -0.20 -8.99 18.53
C GLU A 324 0.79 -10.14 18.25
N MET A 325 0.29 -11.38 18.14
CA MET A 325 1.10 -12.57 17.85
C MET A 325 1.39 -12.78 16.36
N THR A 326 0.62 -12.17 15.46
CA THR A 326 0.60 -12.51 14.03
C THR A 326 0.94 -11.36 13.10
N VAL A 327 0.79 -10.11 13.56
CA VAL A 327 1.17 -8.91 12.79
C VAL A 327 2.68 -8.78 12.69
N PHE A 328 3.14 -8.09 11.64
CA PHE A 328 4.53 -7.75 11.46
C PHE A 328 4.70 -6.25 11.25
N TYR A 329 4.96 -5.54 12.35
CA TYR A 329 5.19 -4.09 12.34
C TYR A 329 6.62 -3.76 12.73
N GLY A 330 7.36 -3.19 11.78
CA GLY A 330 8.79 -2.96 11.90
C GLY A 330 9.18 -1.49 11.68
N GLN A 331 10.16 -1.03 12.45
CA GLN A 331 10.88 0.23 12.22
C GLN A 331 12.36 -0.08 12.04
N TYR A 332 13.01 0.50 11.03
CA TYR A 332 14.46 0.37 10.82
C TYR A 332 15.08 1.75 10.58
N LYS A 333 15.97 2.20 11.47
CA LYS A 333 16.69 3.48 11.33
C LYS A 333 15.77 4.67 11.00
N CYS A 334 14.55 4.66 11.55
CA CYS A 334 13.67 5.82 11.49
C CYS A 334 14.22 6.90 12.44
N TRP A 335 13.96 8.17 12.12
CA TRP A 335 14.55 9.29 12.87
C TRP A 335 13.58 10.46 12.97
N GLY A 336 13.90 11.43 13.83
CA GLY A 336 13.01 12.55 14.14
C GLY A 336 12.28 12.37 15.47
N PRO A 337 11.56 13.41 15.93
CA PRO A 337 11.00 13.46 17.28
C PRO A 337 9.89 12.41 17.54
N GLY A 338 9.25 11.90 16.50
CA GLY A 338 8.26 10.82 16.63
C GLY A 338 8.82 9.41 16.44
N ALA A 339 10.12 9.25 16.14
CA ALA A 339 10.71 7.97 15.77
C ALA A 339 11.21 7.13 16.97
N ASP A 340 11.21 7.67 18.18
CA ASP A 340 11.69 6.94 19.37
C ASP A 340 10.96 5.60 19.53
N PHE A 341 11.74 4.52 19.58
CA PHE A 341 11.24 3.17 19.69
C PHE A 341 10.87 2.80 21.13
N GLY A 342 11.48 3.43 22.14
CA GLY A 342 11.33 3.04 23.55
C GLY A 342 9.89 3.06 24.08
N GLY A 343 9.02 3.89 23.49
CA GLY A 343 7.59 3.99 23.85
C GLY A 343 6.64 3.09 23.06
N ARG A 344 7.14 2.31 22.08
CA ARG A 344 6.31 1.50 21.18
C ARG A 344 5.66 0.32 21.91
N VAL A 345 4.57 -0.18 21.33
CA VAL A 345 3.97 -1.45 21.77
C VAL A 345 4.98 -2.59 21.69
N SER A 346 4.98 -3.47 22.69
CA SER A 346 5.99 -4.54 22.86
C SER A 346 5.99 -5.60 21.76
N TRP A 347 4.90 -5.68 20.98
CA TRP A 347 4.75 -6.60 19.84
C TRP A 347 5.18 -5.98 18.50
N SER A 348 5.59 -4.71 18.49
CA SER A 348 6.29 -4.12 17.33
C SER A 348 7.80 -4.33 17.42
N ARG A 349 8.51 -4.12 16.32
CA ARG A 349 9.93 -4.49 16.20
C ARG A 349 10.81 -3.33 15.75
N GLU A 350 11.94 -3.16 16.43
CA GLU A 350 13.07 -2.41 15.90
C GLU A 350 13.93 -3.41 15.12
N LEU A 351 13.97 -3.25 13.81
CA LEU A 351 14.56 -4.23 12.92
C LEU A 351 16.08 -4.09 12.87
N THR A 352 16.79 -5.21 12.68
CA THR A 352 18.20 -5.19 12.25
C THR A 352 18.31 -4.88 10.76
N ALA A 353 19.54 -4.69 10.28
CA ALA A 353 19.80 -4.51 8.84
C ALA A 353 19.34 -5.73 8.03
N GLU A 354 19.61 -6.94 8.52
CA GLU A 354 19.24 -8.21 7.89
C GLU A 354 17.73 -8.44 7.90
N GLU A 355 17.04 -8.00 8.95
CA GLU A 355 15.58 -8.09 9.04
C GLU A 355 14.88 -7.09 8.10
N ALA A 356 15.47 -5.91 7.90
CA ALA A 356 14.92 -4.85 7.06
C ALA A 356 15.19 -5.03 5.56
N GLU A 357 16.34 -5.62 5.20
CA GLU A 357 16.83 -5.76 3.82
C GLU A 357 15.77 -6.25 2.80
N PRO A 358 14.93 -7.26 3.11
CA PRO A 358 13.97 -7.75 2.12
C PRO A 358 12.80 -6.80 1.88
N PHE A 359 12.54 -5.85 2.78
CA PHE A 359 11.46 -4.86 2.67
C PHE A 359 11.92 -3.56 1.99
N ILE A 360 13.21 -3.24 2.04
CA ILE A 360 13.77 -1.98 1.49
C ILE A 360 14.40 -2.15 0.11
N SER A 361 14.26 -3.33 -0.51
CA SER A 361 14.71 -3.59 -1.87
C SER A 361 13.52 -3.64 -2.84
N LEU A 362 13.78 -3.36 -4.12
CA LEU A 362 12.78 -3.61 -5.17
C LEU A 362 12.39 -5.10 -5.25
N GLY A 363 13.16 -6.00 -4.65
CA GLY A 363 12.84 -7.42 -4.55
C GLY A 363 11.50 -7.68 -3.84
N PHE A 364 11.15 -6.83 -2.86
CA PHE A 364 9.89 -6.92 -2.10
C PHE A 364 8.64 -6.93 -2.98
N ILE A 365 8.71 -6.31 -4.16
CA ILE A 365 7.60 -6.20 -5.11
C ILE A 365 7.93 -6.88 -6.45
N ASN A 366 8.96 -7.72 -6.51
CA ASN A 366 9.61 -8.19 -7.75
C ASN A 366 9.84 -7.06 -8.77
N GLY A 367 10.20 -5.85 -8.30
CA GLY A 367 10.29 -4.65 -9.12
C GLY A 367 11.30 -4.77 -10.26
N GLN A 368 12.32 -5.62 -10.12
CA GLN A 368 13.30 -5.88 -11.19
C GLN A 368 12.64 -6.41 -12.47
N ASP A 369 11.49 -7.07 -12.39
CA ASP A 369 10.80 -7.63 -13.56
C ASP A 369 10.01 -6.55 -14.34
N TRP A 370 9.41 -5.58 -13.64
CA TRP A 370 8.39 -4.69 -14.22
C TRP A 370 8.67 -3.18 -14.08
N LEU A 371 9.72 -2.80 -13.32
CA LEU A 371 10.25 -1.43 -13.20
C LEU A 371 11.60 -1.15 -13.91
N PRO A 372 12.32 -2.05 -14.61
CA PRO A 372 13.77 -1.91 -14.85
C PRO A 372 14.23 -0.72 -15.71
N ASN A 373 13.32 0.05 -16.31
CA ASN A 373 13.65 1.28 -17.06
C ASN A 373 12.69 2.45 -16.75
N LEU A 374 12.12 2.50 -15.54
CA LEU A 374 11.24 3.58 -15.09
C LEU A 374 11.96 4.64 -14.24
N GLY A 375 13.30 4.55 -14.12
CA GLY A 375 14.17 5.48 -13.41
C GLY A 375 14.74 6.56 -14.31
#